data_AF-K7VDP0-F1
#
_entry.id   AF-K7VDP0-F1
#
_cell.length_a   1.000
_cell.length_b   1.000
_cell.length_c   1.000
_cell.angle_alpha   90.00
_cell.angle_beta   90.00
_cell.angle_gamma   90.00
#
_symmetry.space_group_name_H-M   'P 1'
#
loop_
_entity.id
_entity.type
_entity.pdbx_description
1 polymer ?
#
loop_
_entity_poly.entity_id
_entity_poly.type
_entity_poly.pdbx_seq_one_letter_code
_entity_poly.pdbx_strand_id
1 'polypeptide(L)' 'MGAAESVPETSIHEFTVKDCNGKEVSLETYKGKVLLVVNVASKCGFTETNYTQLTELYQKYRDKGLFFA' A
#
# COMPACT_ATOMS: atom_id res chain seq x y z
N MET A 1 -21.92 -13.89 23.32
CA MET A 1 -21.77 -13.65 21.87
C MET A 1 -21.56 -12.17 21.68
N GLY A 2 -20.29 -11.72 21.54
CA GLY A 2 -19.98 -10.33 21.24
C GLY A 2 -20.09 -10.14 19.74
N ALA A 3 -21.04 -9.32 19.29
CA ALA A 3 -21.02 -8.82 17.93
C ALA A 3 -19.74 -7.98 17.79
N ALA A 4 -18.90 -8.31 16.82
CA ALA A 4 -17.84 -7.41 16.39
C ALA A 4 -18.54 -6.15 15.87
N GLU A 5 -18.39 -5.04 16.58
CA GLU A 5 -18.88 -3.74 16.13
C GLU A 5 -18.30 -3.49 14.73
N SER A 6 -19.18 -3.17 13.77
CA SER A 6 -18.76 -2.76 12.44
C SER A 6 -17.94 -1.49 12.59
N VAL A 7 -16.62 -1.60 12.41
CA VAL A 7 -15.74 -0.45 12.29
C VAL A 7 -16.37 0.46 11.23
N PRO A 8 -16.66 1.75 11.52
CA PRO A 8 -17.09 2.66 10.47
C PRO A 8 -16.10 2.50 9.31
N GLU A 9 -16.58 2.44 8.06
CA GLU A 9 -15.71 2.29 6.90
C GLU A 9 -14.82 3.54 6.75
N THR A 10 -13.77 3.63 7.56
CA THR A 10 -12.76 4.67 7.45
C THR A 10 -11.99 4.38 6.18
N SER A 11 -12.11 5.29 5.22
CA SER A 11 -11.45 5.09 3.94
C SER A 11 -9.94 5.10 4.14
N ILE A 12 -9.21 4.26 3.41
CA ILE A 12 -7.74 4.32 3.42
C ILE A 12 -7.22 5.70 2.99
N HIS A 13 -8.04 6.48 2.28
CA HIS A 13 -7.74 7.84 1.84
C HIS A 13 -7.70 8.88 2.97
N GLU A 14 -8.20 8.55 4.16
CA GLU A 14 -8.19 9.47 5.32
C GLU A 14 -6.87 9.41 6.09
N PHE A 15 -6.00 8.45 5.79
CA PHE A 15 -4.73 8.30 6.48
C PHE A 15 -3.62 9.17 5.88
N THR A 16 -2.79 9.72 6.77
CA THR A 16 -1.51 10.31 6.43
C THR A 16 -0.40 9.43 6.99
N VAL A 17 0.55 9.05 6.15
CA VAL A 17 1.69 8.20 6.51
C VAL A 17 2.99 8.94 6.28
N LYS A 18 4.08 8.47 6.90
CA LYS A 18 5.43 8.99 6.62
C LYS A 18 6.09 8.14 5.55
N ASP A 19 6.67 8.79 4.54
CA ASP A 19 7.48 8.11 3.54
C ASP A 19 8.87 7.71 4.11
N CYS A 20 9.68 7.04 3.29
CA CYS A 20 11.02 6.62 3.66
C CYS A 20 11.99 7.78 3.96
N ASN A 21 11.65 9.02 3.56
CA ASN A 21 12.41 10.23 3.85
C ASN A 21 11.86 10.97 5.09
N GLY A 22 10.82 10.44 5.73
CA GLY A 22 10.15 11.04 6.90
C GLY A 22 9.14 12.13 6.57
N LYS A 23 8.80 12.35 5.30
CA LYS A 23 7.80 13.32 4.86
C LYS A 23 6.40 12.75 5.02
N GLU A 24 5.46 13.59 5.46
CA GLU A 24 4.05 13.22 5.52
C GLU A 24 3.41 13.16 4.12
N VAL A 25 2.73 12.06 3.84
CA VAL A 25 2.04 11.75 2.58
C VAL A 25 0.61 11.35 2.90
N SER A 26 -0.35 12.14 2.40
CA SER A 26 -1.77 11.79 2.46
C SER A 26 -2.11 10.73 1.41
N LEU A 27 -2.74 9.64 1.86
CA LEU A 27 -3.20 8.56 0.99
C LEU A 27 -4.43 8.94 0.14
N GLU A 28 -5.01 10.13 0.37
CA GLU A 28 -6.03 10.72 -0.49
C GLU A 28 -5.55 10.87 -1.94
N THR A 29 -4.25 11.10 -2.15
CA THR A 29 -3.63 11.25 -3.48
C THR A 29 -3.80 10.00 -4.37
N TYR A 30 -4.13 8.86 -3.77
CA TYR A 30 -4.37 7.60 -4.46
C TYR A 30 -5.86 7.33 -4.74
N LYS A 31 -6.75 8.29 -4.49
CA LYS A 31 -8.18 8.15 -4.79
C LYS A 31 -8.40 7.95 -6.30
N GLY A 32 -9.25 6.97 -6.63
CA GLY A 32 -9.52 6.58 -8.02
C GLY A 32 -8.42 5.71 -8.66
N LYS A 33 -7.38 5.34 -7.90
CA LYS A 33 -6.31 4.42 -8.32
C LYS A 33 -6.43 3.11 -7.54
N VAL A 34 -5.87 2.04 -8.10
CA VAL A 34 -5.71 0.78 -7.38
C VAL A 34 -4.47 0.89 -6.51
N LEU A 35 -4.63 0.81 -5.20
CA LEU A 35 -3.54 0.89 -4.23
C LEU A 35 -3.25 -0.49 -3.64
N LEU A 36 -2.00 -0.94 -3.74
CA LEU A 36 -1.49 -2.15 -3.09
C LEU A 36 -0.57 -1.75 -1.94
N VAL A 37 -0.95 -2.08 -0.71
CA VAL A 37 -0.17 -1.83 0.51
C VAL A 37 0.56 -3.11 0.92
N VAL A 38 1.88 -3.06 1.06
CA VAL A 38 2.71 -4.24 1.36
C VAL A 38 3.64 -3.96 2.54
N ASN A 39 3.56 -4.80 3.57
CA ASN A 39 4.52 -4.77 4.67
C ASN A 39 5.78 -5.56 4.30
N VAL A 40 6.84 -4.84 3.93
CA VAL A 40 8.15 -5.44 3.60
C VAL A 40 9.09 -5.45 4.81
N ALA A 41 9.91 -6.50 4.92
CA ALA A 41 11.01 -6.58 5.88
C ALA A 41 12.35 -6.68 5.14
N SER A 42 13.32 -5.84 5.48
CA SER A 42 14.60 -5.71 4.77
C SER A 42 15.58 -6.87 4.99
N LYS A 43 15.35 -7.73 5.99
CA LYS A 43 16.22 -8.86 6.36
C LYS A 43 15.51 -10.21 6.30
N CYS A 44 14.56 -10.37 5.39
CA CYS A 44 13.85 -11.62 5.20
C CYS A 44 14.50 -12.43 4.07
N GLY A 45 14.56 -13.76 4.19
CA GLY A 45 15.08 -14.63 3.13
C GLY A 45 14.27 -14.58 1.82
N PHE A 46 13.09 -13.96 1.85
CA PHE A 46 12.21 -13.77 0.69
C PHE A 46 12.21 -12.34 0.15
N THR A 47 13.04 -11.45 0.70
CA THR A 47 13.06 -10.03 0.34
C THR A 47 13.34 -9.85 -1.15
N GLU A 48 14.32 -10.56 -1.71
CA GLU A 48 14.66 -10.45 -3.14
C GLU A 48 13.50 -10.88 -4.04
N THR A 49 12.92 -12.06 -3.81
CA THR A 49 11.80 -12.58 -4.61
C THR A 49 10.58 -11.67 -4.56
N ASN A 50 10.24 -11.13 -3.38
CA ASN A 50 9.10 -10.22 -3.23
C ASN A 50 9.34 -8.91 -3.98
N TYR A 51 10.53 -8.30 -3.87
CA TYR A 51 10.83 -7.08 -4.61
C TYR A 51 10.82 -7.29 -6.13
N THR A 52 11.35 -8.40 -6.64
CA THR A 52 11.31 -8.71 -8.08
C THR A 52 9.87 -8.82 -8.58
N GLN A 53 9.03 -9.61 -7.92
CA GLN A 53 7.64 -9.82 -8.34
C GLN A 53 6.81 -8.53 -8.24
N LEU A 54 7.01 -7.73 -7.18
CA LEU A 54 6.35 -6.43 -7.07
C LEU A 54 6.79 -5.48 -8.18
N THR A 55 8.07 -5.49 -8.54
CA THR A 55 8.60 -4.67 -9.65
C THR A 55 7.96 -5.07 -10.97
N GLU A 56 7.87 -6.36 -11.27
CA GLU A 56 7.22 -6.88 -12.48
C GLU A 56 5.73 -6.50 -12.53
N LEU A 57 5.02 -6.63 -11.40
CA LEU A 57 3.62 -6.25 -11.29
C LEU A 57 3.42 -4.76 -11.56
N TYR A 58 4.28 -3.91 -10.98
CA TYR A 58 4.23 -2.48 -11.21
C TYR A 58 4.49 -2.13 -12.68
N GLN A 59 5.52 -2.71 -13.30
CA GLN A 59 5.83 -2.49 -14.71
C GLN A 59 4.64 -2.84 -15.62
N LYS A 60 3.89 -3.90 -15.30
CA LYS A 60 2.76 -4.36 -16.10
C LYS A 60 1.50 -3.49 -15.96
N TYR A 61 1.29 -2.86 -14.80
CA TYR A 61 0.00 -2.22 -14.47
C TYR A 61 0.10 -0.73 -14.09
N ARG A 62 1.30 -0.13 -14.02
CA ARG A 62 1.45 1.31 -13.70
C ARG A 62 0.62 2.20 -14.63
N ASP A 63 0.60 1.90 -15.93
CA ASP A 63 -0.13 2.69 -16.93
C ASP A 63 -1.65 2.45 -16.87
N LYS A 64 -2.07 1.43 -16.11
CA LYS A 64 -3.47 1.11 -15.81
C LYS A 64 -3.91 1.64 -14.44
N GLY A 65 -3.05 2.42 -13.76
CA GLY A 65 -3.37 3.07 -12.49
C GLY A 65 -3.08 2.22 -11.24
N LEU A 66 -2.19 1.24 -11.31
CA LEU A 66 -1.67 0.53 -10.12
C LEU A 66 -0.57 1.35 -9.44
N PHE A 67 -0.71 1.55 -8.13
CA PHE A 67 0.27 2.22 -7.27
C PHE A 67 0.56 1.40 -6.02
N PHE A 68 1.78 1.55 -5.48
CA PHE A 68 2.20 0.93 -4.23
C PHE A 68 2.34 1.99 -3.14
N ALA A 69 1.91 1.64 -1.93
CA ALA A 69 2.11 2.43 -0.70
C ALA A 69 2.77 1.57 0.37
#